data_AF-N6UG80-F1
#
_entry.id   AF-N6UG80-F1
#
_cell.length_a   1.000
_cell.length_b   1.000
_cell.length_c   1.000
_cell.angle_alpha   90.00
_cell.angle_beta   90.00
_cell.angle_gamma   90.00
#
_symmetry.space_group_name_H-M   'P 1'
#
loop_
_entity.id
_entity.type
_entity.pdbx_description
1 polymer ?
#
loop_
_entity_poly.entity_id
_entity_poly.type
_entity_poly.pdbx_seq_one_letter_code
_entity_poly.pdbx_strand_id
1 'polypeptide(L)'
;MLGLLVTSCGGPRPPSISATDHSALSTMERVMLNASACWFKSSDPAFAGYQLSPELNSFTGRPRILVVDKKHPTGRPSLVVQAEGSPAQLQAFGPMMNGASGGRITGDVNRWAAGSKNCS
;
A
#
# COMPACT_ATOMS: atom_id res chain seq x y z
N MET A 1 -2.62 19.14 63.64
CA MET A 1 -2.64 19.07 62.17
C MET A 1 -1.38 18.38 61.69
N LEU A 2 -1.45 17.09 61.38
CA LEU A 2 -0.33 16.34 60.79
C LEU A 2 -0.77 15.94 59.37
N GLY A 3 -0.25 16.63 58.36
CA GLY A 3 -0.59 16.42 56.96
C GLY A 3 0.25 15.31 56.34
N LEU A 4 -0.41 14.30 55.78
CA LEU A 4 0.21 13.32 54.88
C LEU A 4 0.52 13.99 53.53
N LEU A 5 1.78 13.94 53.12
CA LEU A 5 2.19 14.25 51.74
C LEU A 5 2.30 12.93 50.97
N VAL A 6 1.33 12.65 50.11
CA VAL A 6 1.38 11.53 49.15
C VAL A 6 2.10 12.03 47.90
N THR A 7 3.32 11.55 47.67
CA THR A 7 4.06 11.78 46.43
C THR A 7 3.57 10.77 45.40
N SER A 8 2.94 11.22 44.31
CA SER A 8 2.58 10.35 43.18
C SER A 8 3.76 10.31 42.20
N CYS A 9 4.53 9.23 42.21
CA CYS A 9 5.47 8.95 41.12
C CYS A 9 4.70 8.73 39.82
N GLY A 10 4.99 9.56 38.81
CA GLY A 10 4.51 9.36 37.44
C GLY A 10 4.95 8.00 36.93
N GLY A 11 3.96 7.14 36.66
CA GLY A 11 4.20 5.82 36.08
C GLY A 11 4.78 5.90 34.67
N PRO A 12 5.36 4.79 34.16
CA PRO A 12 5.92 4.74 32.82
C PRO A 12 4.85 5.13 31.80
N ARG A 13 5.14 6.18 31.01
CA ARG A 13 4.31 6.55 29.87
C ARG A 13 4.30 5.35 28.92
N PRO A 14 3.14 4.73 28.61
CA PRO A 14 3.10 3.68 27.61
C PRO A 14 3.66 4.25 26.29
N PRO A 15 4.43 3.47 25.51
CA PRO A 15 4.91 3.94 24.21
C PRO A 15 3.68 4.40 23.41
N SER A 16 3.75 5.62 22.87
CA SER A 16 2.71 6.17 22.01
C SER A 16 2.51 5.21 20.83
N ILE A 17 1.45 4.41 20.88
CA ILE A 17 0.99 3.64 19.73
C ILE A 17 0.53 4.64 18.67
N SER A 18 0.96 4.41 17.43
CA SER A 18 0.48 5.03 16.19
C SER A 18 1.16 6.34 15.74
N ALA A 19 2.45 6.26 15.38
CA ALA A 19 2.81 6.82 14.09
C ALA A 19 2.51 5.73 13.07
N THR A 20 1.55 5.94 12.16
CA THR A 20 1.36 5.03 11.03
C THR A 20 2.70 4.89 10.32
N ASP A 21 3.24 3.68 10.21
CA ASP A 21 4.46 3.49 9.43
C ASP A 21 4.16 3.90 7.98
N HIS A 22 4.94 4.88 7.52
CA HIS A 22 4.88 5.44 6.18
C HIS A 22 6.09 5.02 5.33
N SER A 23 6.84 4.00 5.77
CA SER A 23 7.86 3.35 4.97
C SER A 23 7.29 2.86 3.63
N ALA A 24 8.16 2.75 2.62
CA ALA A 24 7.80 2.16 1.34
C ALA A 24 7.19 0.76 1.49
N LEU A 25 7.74 -0.07 2.39
CA LEU A 25 7.24 -1.42 2.64
C LEU A 25 5.82 -1.42 3.19
N SER A 26 5.60 -0.75 4.32
CA SER A 26 4.26 -0.68 4.93
C SER A 26 3.22 -0.04 4.00
N THR A 27 3.63 0.94 3.19
CA THR A 27 2.77 1.57 2.19
C THR A 27 2.41 0.58 1.08
N MET A 28 3.39 -0.15 0.54
CA MET A 28 3.14 -1.11 -0.54
C MET A 28 2.39 -2.36 -0.07
N GLU A 29 2.53 -2.77 1.19
CA GLU A 29 1.69 -3.81 1.79
C GLU A 29 0.21 -3.40 1.78
N ARG A 30 -0.09 -2.15 2.19
CA ARG A 30 -1.47 -1.61 2.13
C ARG A 30 -1.97 -1.55 0.69
N VAL A 31 -1.16 -1.05 -0.25
CA VAL A 31 -1.53 -0.98 -1.67
C VAL A 31 -1.79 -2.39 -2.22
N MET A 32 -0.94 -3.37 -1.93
CA MET A 32 -1.10 -4.76 -2.37
C MET A 32 -2.42 -5.37 -1.86
N LEU A 33 -2.70 -5.24 -0.55
CA LEU A 33 -3.89 -5.81 0.06
C LEU A 33 -5.17 -5.23 -0.56
N ASN A 34 -5.21 -3.91 -0.77
CA ASN A 34 -6.37 -3.25 -1.34
C ASN A 34 -6.49 -3.49 -2.85
N ALA A 35 -5.40 -3.54 -3.61
CA ALA A 35 -5.41 -3.96 -5.01
C ALA A 35 -5.96 -5.39 -5.15
N SER A 36 -5.50 -6.33 -4.32
CA SER A 36 -6.02 -7.70 -4.29
C SER A 36 -7.52 -7.73 -4.01
N ALA A 37 -7.99 -6.96 -3.01
CA ALA A 37 -9.40 -6.92 -2.66
C ALA A 37 -10.26 -6.25 -3.75
N CYS A 38 -9.94 -5.01 -4.10
CA CYS A 38 -10.80 -4.16 -4.93
C CYS A 38 -10.69 -4.44 -6.43
N TRP A 39 -9.50 -4.76 -6.94
CA TRP A 39 -9.34 -5.01 -8.38
C TRP A 39 -9.59 -6.48 -8.73
N PHE A 40 -9.11 -7.43 -7.91
CA PHE A 40 -9.13 -8.84 -8.30
C PHE A 40 -10.23 -9.64 -7.60
N LYS A 41 -10.34 -9.60 -6.28
CA LYS A 41 -11.36 -10.37 -5.53
C LYS A 41 -12.77 -9.85 -5.79
N SER A 42 -12.94 -8.54 -5.96
CA SER A 42 -14.21 -7.93 -6.38
C SER A 42 -14.51 -8.08 -7.88
N SER A 43 -13.64 -8.75 -8.65
CA SER A 43 -13.83 -9.01 -10.09
C SER A 43 -14.04 -7.74 -10.93
N ASP A 44 -13.17 -6.77 -10.74
CA ASP A 44 -13.23 -5.51 -11.48
C ASP A 44 -13.06 -5.71 -12.99
N PRO A 45 -13.98 -5.19 -13.83
CA PRO A 45 -13.90 -5.35 -15.28
C PRO A 45 -12.60 -4.84 -15.91
N ALA A 46 -12.00 -3.78 -15.37
CA ALA A 46 -10.76 -3.22 -15.87
C ALA A 46 -9.55 -4.16 -15.63
N PHE A 47 -9.67 -5.08 -14.68
CA PHE A 47 -8.60 -6.00 -14.27
C PHE A 47 -8.91 -7.47 -14.60
N ALA A 48 -10.06 -7.76 -15.21
CA ALA A 48 -10.53 -9.12 -15.46
C ALA A 48 -9.57 -9.99 -16.31
N GLY A 49 -8.85 -9.38 -17.24
CA GLY A 49 -7.83 -10.04 -18.08
C GLY A 49 -6.45 -10.19 -17.42
N TYR A 50 -6.28 -9.68 -16.20
CA TYR A 50 -4.99 -9.55 -15.54
C TYR A 50 -4.94 -10.25 -14.18
N GLN A 51 -3.74 -10.47 -13.66
CA GLN A 51 -3.53 -10.96 -12.30
C GLN A 51 -2.49 -10.12 -11.57
N LEU A 52 -2.59 -10.11 -10.24
CA LEU A 52 -1.66 -9.45 -9.34
C LEU A 52 -0.46 -10.37 -9.05
N SER A 53 0.76 -9.85 -9.22
CA SER A 53 1.99 -10.49 -8.75
C SER A 53 2.68 -9.57 -7.75
N PRO A 54 2.62 -9.88 -6.44
CA PRO A 54 3.27 -9.08 -5.41
C PRO A 54 4.77 -9.42 -5.30
N GLU A 55 5.61 -8.40 -5.39
CA GLU A 55 7.06 -8.48 -5.22
C GLU A 55 7.50 -7.51 -4.10
N LEU A 56 6.91 -7.72 -2.91
CA LEU A 56 7.17 -6.87 -1.74
C LEU A 56 8.51 -7.20 -1.07
N ASN A 57 9.00 -8.43 -1.22
CA ASN A 57 10.29 -8.84 -0.68
C ASN A 57 11.43 -8.38 -1.61
N SER A 58 11.65 -7.08 -1.65
CA SER A 58 12.72 -6.45 -2.41
C SER A 58 13.88 -6.12 -1.47
N PHE A 59 14.95 -6.91 -1.51
CA PHE A 59 16.21 -6.63 -0.81
C PHE A 59 16.84 -5.27 -1.21
N THR A 60 16.34 -4.64 -2.27
CA THR A 60 16.82 -3.36 -2.80
C THR A 60 16.04 -2.14 -2.29
N GLY A 61 15.12 -2.32 -1.33
CA GLY A 61 14.36 -1.21 -0.72
C GLY A 61 13.28 -0.60 -1.63
N ARG A 62 12.88 -1.31 -2.70
CA ARG A 62 11.86 -0.85 -3.66
C ARG A 62 10.77 -1.91 -3.83
N PRO A 63 9.93 -2.14 -2.80
CA PRO A 63 8.79 -3.04 -2.90
C PRO A 63 7.87 -2.62 -4.05
N ARG A 64 7.36 -3.61 -4.79
CA ARG A 64 6.47 -3.36 -5.92
C ARG A 64 5.35 -4.40 -6.00
N ILE A 65 4.27 -4.02 -6.65
CA ILE A 65 3.27 -4.94 -7.17
C ILE A 65 3.24 -4.82 -8.69
N LEU A 66 3.03 -5.94 -9.35
CA LEU A 66 2.88 -6.03 -10.79
C LEU A 66 1.46 -6.48 -11.12
N VAL A 67 0.91 -5.92 -12.18
CA VAL A 67 -0.27 -6.48 -12.83
C VAL A 67 0.16 -7.03 -14.18
N VAL A 68 -0.01 -8.32 -14.37
CA VAL A 68 0.44 -9.07 -15.55
C VAL A 68 -0.76 -9.70 -16.25
N ASP A 69 -0.64 -9.97 -17.54
CA ASP A 69 -1.67 -10.68 -18.30
C ASP A 69 -1.84 -12.11 -17.75
N LYS A 70 -3.08 -12.56 -17.51
CA LYS A 70 -3.35 -13.91 -16.98
C LYS A 70 -2.80 -15.03 -17.87
N LYS A 71 -2.79 -14.83 -19.18
CA LYS A 71 -2.29 -15.80 -20.17
C LYS A 71 -0.76 -15.79 -20.25
N HIS A 72 -0.12 -14.70 -19.83
CA HIS A 72 1.34 -14.54 -19.87
C HIS A 72 1.87 -14.03 -18.51
N PRO A 73 1.78 -14.84 -17.45
CA PRO A 73 2.07 -14.41 -16.08
C PRO A 73 3.54 -14.06 -15.84
N THR A 74 4.46 -14.62 -16.63
CA THR A 74 5.91 -14.30 -16.63
C THR A 74 6.29 -13.26 -17.69
N GLY A 75 5.30 -12.73 -18.41
CA GLY A 75 5.49 -11.72 -19.44
C GLY A 75 5.72 -10.32 -18.87
N ARG A 76 5.84 -9.36 -19.78
CA ARG A 76 6.03 -7.95 -19.40
C ARG A 76 4.82 -7.43 -18.60
N PRO A 77 5.03 -6.83 -17.42
CA PRO A 77 3.95 -6.22 -16.64
C PRO A 77 3.20 -5.15 -17.41
N SER A 78 1.87 -5.15 -17.26
CA SER A 78 0.97 -4.13 -17.81
C SER A 78 0.81 -2.93 -16.88
N LEU A 79 1.04 -3.12 -15.58
CA LEU A 79 1.17 -2.08 -14.58
C LEU A 79 2.25 -2.48 -13.58
N VAL A 80 3.05 -1.51 -13.18
CA VAL A 80 3.97 -1.60 -12.05
C VAL A 80 3.60 -0.49 -11.09
N VAL A 81 3.39 -0.82 -9.83
CA VAL A 81 3.30 0.16 -8.74
C VAL A 81 4.41 -0.16 -7.76
N GLN A 82 5.24 0.83 -7.46
CA GLN A 82 6.38 0.67 -6.56
C GLN A 82 6.49 1.88 -5.63
N ALA A 83 7.15 1.68 -4.49
CA ALA A 83 7.51 2.78 -3.61
C ALA A 83 8.96 2.68 -3.15
N GLU A 84 9.53 3.81 -2.75
CA GLU A 84 10.86 3.88 -2.12
C GLU A 84 10.90 4.92 -0.99
N GLY A 85 11.87 4.80 -0.10
CA GLY A 85 12.11 5.76 1.00
C GLY A 85 11.15 5.64 2.18
N SER A 86 11.29 6.60 3.10
CA SER A 86 10.44 6.81 4.27
C SER A 86 10.46 8.32 4.58
N PRO A 87 9.42 9.10 4.24
CA PRO A 87 8.11 8.65 3.78
C PRO A 87 8.13 8.09 2.34
N ALA A 88 7.25 7.12 2.08
CA ALA A 88 7.14 6.42 0.81
C ALA A 88 6.85 7.35 -0.37
N GLN A 89 7.69 7.29 -1.39
CA GLN A 89 7.48 7.94 -2.69
C GLN A 89 6.93 6.90 -3.66
N LEU A 90 5.67 7.08 -4.09
CA LEU A 90 4.98 6.15 -4.98
C LEU A 90 5.19 6.49 -6.45
N GLN A 91 5.31 5.44 -7.26
CA GLN A 91 5.34 5.53 -8.71
C GLN A 91 4.46 4.44 -9.31
N ALA A 92 3.64 4.80 -10.29
CA ALA A 92 2.84 3.88 -11.08
C ALA A 92 3.11 4.10 -12.57
N PHE A 93 3.46 3.05 -13.30
CA PHE A 93 3.79 3.13 -14.72
C PHE A 93 3.46 1.83 -15.46
N GLY A 94 3.43 1.89 -16.78
CA GLY A 94 3.16 0.75 -17.66
C GLY A 94 1.96 1.00 -18.60
N PRO A 95 1.70 0.07 -19.53
CA PRO A 95 0.61 0.19 -20.52
C PRO A 95 -0.76 0.59 -19.95
N MET A 96 -1.16 0.08 -18.78
CA MET A 96 -2.47 0.40 -18.18
C MET A 96 -2.58 1.86 -17.74
N MET A 97 -1.47 2.54 -17.47
CA MET A 97 -1.48 3.97 -17.09
C MET A 97 -1.79 4.89 -18.26
N ASN A 98 -1.54 4.43 -19.50
CA ASN A 98 -1.82 5.17 -20.72
C ASN A 98 -3.24 4.93 -21.27
N GLY A 99 -3.97 3.99 -20.68
CA GLY A 99 -5.34 3.63 -21.08
C GLY A 99 -6.41 4.36 -20.27
N ALA A 100 -7.67 4.00 -20.53
CA ALA A 100 -8.84 4.58 -19.85
C ALA A 100 -8.82 4.42 -18.32
N SER A 101 -8.13 3.39 -17.81
CA SER A 101 -8.05 3.10 -16.37
C SER A 101 -6.97 3.89 -15.64
N GLY A 102 -6.08 4.63 -16.32
CA GLY A 102 -4.90 5.26 -15.71
C GLY A 102 -5.23 6.26 -14.60
N GLY A 103 -6.23 7.11 -14.82
CA GLY A 103 -6.72 8.06 -13.80
C GLY A 103 -7.29 7.35 -12.56
N ARG A 104 -8.06 6.27 -12.78
CA ARG A 104 -8.62 5.46 -11.69
C ARG A 104 -7.54 4.73 -10.90
N ILE A 105 -6.58 4.09 -11.58
CA ILE A 105 -5.43 3.44 -10.94
C ILE A 105 -4.69 4.41 -10.03
N THR A 106 -4.43 5.62 -10.53
CA THR A 106 -3.77 6.69 -9.75
C THR A 106 -4.57 7.04 -8.49
N GLY A 107 -5.88 7.26 -8.64
CA GLY A 107 -6.76 7.59 -7.52
C GLY A 107 -6.85 6.48 -6.47
N ASP A 108 -6.93 5.22 -6.91
CA ASP A 108 -6.96 4.04 -6.04
C ASP A 108 -5.66 3.88 -5.26
N VAL A 109 -4.52 3.87 -5.95
CA VAL A 109 -3.20 3.69 -5.32
C VAL A 109 -2.93 4.80 -4.31
N ASN A 110 -3.18 6.06 -4.65
CA ASN A 110 -2.98 7.19 -3.73
C ASN A 110 -3.89 7.10 -2.51
N ARG A 111 -5.15 6.72 -2.70
CA ARG A 111 -6.12 6.55 -1.61
C ARG A 111 -5.71 5.43 -0.65
N TRP A 112 -5.22 4.31 -1.19
CA TRP A 112 -4.77 3.17 -0.37
C TRP A 112 -3.43 3.45 0.34
N ALA A 113 -2.54 4.19 -0.30
CA ALA A 113 -1.29 4.65 0.30
C ALA A 113 -1.54 5.51 1.54
N ALA A 114 -2.56 6.38 1.48
CA ALA A 114 -3.05 7.21 2.57
C ALA A 114 -3.81 6.42 3.66
N GLY A 115 -4.04 5.11 3.47
CA GLY A 115 -4.59 4.22 4.49
C GLY A 115 -6.08 3.88 4.34
N SER A 116 -6.78 4.42 3.34
CA SER A 116 -8.15 4.01 3.05
C SER A 116 -8.19 2.58 2.49
N LYS A 117 -9.28 1.88 2.76
CA LYS A 117 -9.53 0.50 2.27
C LYS A 117 -10.66 0.42 1.24
N ASN A 118 -11.16 1.57 0.79
CA ASN A 118 -12.34 1.64 -0.06
C ASN A 118 -11.98 1.35 -1.53
N CYS A 119 -12.84 0.57 -2.19
CA CYS A 119 -12.85 0.41 -3.64
C CYS A 119 -13.52 1.61 -4.31
N SER A 120 -13.17 1.89 -5.57
CA SER A 120 -13.80 2.93 -6.40
C SER A 120 -14.64 2.31 -7.51
#